data_AF-A0A9D8XMY4-F1
#
_entry.id   AF-A0A9D8XMY4-F1
#
_cell.length_a   1.000
_cell.length_b   1.000
_cell.length_c   1.000
_cell.angle_alpha   90.00
_cell.angle_beta   90.00
_cell.angle_gamma   90.00
#
_symmetry.space_group_name_H-M   'P 1'
#
loop_
_entity.id
_entity.type
_entity.pdbx_description
1 polymer ?
#
loop_
_entity_poly.entity_id
_entity_poly.type
_entity_poly.pdbx_seq_one_letter_code
_entity_poly.pdbx_strand_id
1 'polypeptide(L)' 'IIAGQVGIAGHLQITDKVTLAAQTGVISNISDNSTPWFGSPAMPMKGFLKSYTLFRKFPDIYKELQQLRKELNELKKQQ' A
#
# COMPACT_ATOMS: atom_id res chain seq x y z
N ILE A 1 -0.07 -20.89 -0.42
CA ILE A 1 0.02 -20.68 1.06
C ILE A 1 -0.98 -19.60 1.43
N ILE A 2 -1.84 -19.88 2.40
CA ILE A 2 -2.80 -18.90 2.95
C ILE A 2 -2.45 -18.76 4.44
N ALA A 3 -1.96 -17.59 4.84
CA ALA A 3 -1.61 -17.32 6.23
C ALA A 3 -2.86 -17.01 7.08
N GLY A 4 -2.66 -16.75 8.37
CA GLY A 4 -3.75 -16.53 9.31
C GLY A 4 -4.66 -15.34 8.94
N GLN A 5 -5.95 -15.50 9.16
CA GLN A 5 -6.98 -14.45 8.99
C GLN A 5 -7.04 -13.83 7.58
N VAL A 6 -6.68 -14.57 6.53
CA VAL A 6 -6.91 -14.13 5.15
C VAL A 6 -8.41 -14.21 4.81
N GLY A 7 -8.94 -13.14 4.20
CA GLY A 7 -10.28 -13.10 3.64
C GLY A 7 -10.24 -13.21 2.12
N ILE A 8 -11.09 -14.05 1.53
CA ILE A 8 -11.20 -14.26 0.08
C ILE A 8 -12.67 -14.14 -0.31
N ALA A 9 -13.00 -13.24 -1.24
CA ALA A 9 -14.35 -13.14 -1.77
C ALA A 9 -14.74 -14.39 -2.57
N GLY A 10 -16.03 -14.70 -2.62
CA GLY A 10 -16.54 -15.82 -3.42
C GLY A 10 -16.37 -15.61 -4.92
N HIS A 11 -16.44 -16.71 -5.69
CA HIS A 11 -16.38 -16.71 -7.16
C HIS A 11 -15.06 -16.19 -7.77
N LEU A 12 -13.96 -16.33 -7.04
CA LEU A 12 -12.63 -15.95 -7.53
C LEU A 12 -11.82 -17.17 -7.97
N GLN A 13 -10.95 -16.95 -8.95
CA GLN A 13 -9.92 -17.88 -9.38
C GLN A 13 -8.55 -17.40 -8.88
N ILE A 14 -7.83 -18.30 -8.21
CA ILE A 14 -6.48 -18.06 -7.69
C ILE A 14 -5.58 -19.14 -8.28
N THR A 15 -4.51 -18.73 -8.95
CA THR A 15 -3.55 -19.65 -9.57
C THR A 15 -2.77 -20.45 -8.53
N ASP A 16 -2.20 -21.57 -8.94
CA ASP A 16 -1.41 -22.44 -8.08
C ASP A 16 -0.20 -21.70 -7.48
N LYS A 17 0.21 -22.13 -6.28
CA LYS A 17 1.41 -21.64 -5.58
C LYS A 17 1.39 -20.15 -5.19
N VAL A 18 0.24 -19.48 -5.24
CA VAL A 18 0.07 -18.15 -4.66
C VAL A 18 0.32 -18.17 -3.15
N THR A 19 0.99 -17.14 -2.65
CA THR A 19 1.20 -16.93 -1.21
C THR A 19 0.46 -15.67 -0.78
N LEU A 20 -0.52 -15.82 0.12
CA LEU A 20 -1.27 -14.74 0.76
C LEU A 20 -0.75 -14.55 2.18
N ALA A 21 -0.19 -13.38 2.50
CA ALA A 21 0.26 -13.03 3.84
C ALA A 21 -0.91 -12.86 4.82
N ALA A 22 -0.65 -12.85 6.13
CA ALA A 22 -1.71 -12.80 7.13
C ALA A 22 -2.59 -11.55 6.94
N GLN A 23 -3.89 -11.64 7.23
CA GLN A 23 -4.82 -10.51 7.10
C GLN A 23 -4.98 -9.90 5.69
N THR A 24 -4.58 -10.64 4.65
CA THR A 24 -4.80 -10.23 3.24
C THR A 24 -6.29 -10.34 2.87
N GLY A 25 -6.81 -9.38 2.12
CA GLY A 25 -8.20 -9.35 1.64
C GLY A 25 -8.26 -9.46 0.11
N VAL A 26 -8.57 -10.65 -0.41
CA VAL A 26 -8.64 -10.92 -1.85
C VAL A 26 -10.04 -10.62 -2.37
N ILE A 27 -10.14 -9.61 -3.25
CA ILE A 27 -11.42 -9.16 -3.85
C ILE A 27 -11.49 -9.38 -5.37
N SER A 28 -10.43 -9.92 -5.97
CA SER A 28 -10.32 -10.16 -7.41
C SER A 28 -9.47 -11.41 -7.71
N ASN A 29 -9.56 -11.92 -8.94
CA ASN A 29 -8.76 -13.06 -9.38
C ASN A 29 -7.25 -12.78 -9.24
N ILE A 30 -6.49 -13.81 -8.87
CA ILE A 30 -5.04 -13.77 -8.79
C ILE A 30 -4.46 -14.75 -9.80
N SER A 31 -3.88 -14.23 -10.87
CA SER A 31 -3.19 -15.02 -11.91
C SER A 31 -1.67 -15.05 -11.76
N ASP A 32 -1.10 -14.21 -10.90
CA ASP A 32 0.35 -14.11 -10.67
C ASP A 32 0.75 -14.76 -9.34
N ASN A 33 1.64 -15.75 -9.43
CA ASN A 33 2.26 -16.45 -8.30
C ASN A 33 3.76 -16.14 -8.15
N SER A 34 4.31 -15.22 -8.95
CA SER A 34 5.72 -14.83 -8.90
C SER A 34 6.07 -14.06 -7.63
N THR A 35 5.07 -13.48 -6.97
CA THR A 35 5.24 -12.70 -5.74
C THR A 35 4.22 -13.09 -4.67
N PRO A 36 4.58 -12.94 -3.38
CA PRO A 36 3.59 -12.96 -2.32
C PRO A 36 2.65 -11.76 -2.42
N TRP A 37 1.42 -11.95 -1.99
CA TRP A 37 0.37 -10.93 -1.95
C TRP A 37 0.10 -10.50 -0.51
N PHE A 38 -0.18 -9.22 -0.31
CA PHE A 38 -0.48 -8.63 0.99
C PHE A 38 -1.41 -7.42 0.86
N GLY A 39 -2.04 -7.02 1.98
CA GLY A 39 -2.95 -5.89 2.06
C GLY A 39 -4.42 -6.25 1.85
N SER A 40 -5.28 -5.26 2.08
CA SER A 40 -6.73 -5.35 1.92
C SER A 40 -7.20 -4.05 1.25
N PRO A 41 -7.42 -4.04 -0.08
CA PRO A 41 -7.38 -5.17 -1.00
C PRO A 41 -5.98 -5.73 -1.28
N ALA A 42 -5.93 -7.01 -1.66
CA ALA A 42 -4.69 -7.74 -1.93
C ALA A 42 -3.94 -7.16 -3.15
N MET A 43 -2.63 -6.97 -3.00
CA MET A 43 -1.72 -6.55 -4.07
C MET A 43 -0.34 -7.21 -3.91
N PRO A 44 0.54 -7.17 -4.92
CA PRO A 44 1.91 -7.65 -4.78
C PRO A 44 2.63 -7.02 -3.59
N MET A 45 3.19 -7.85 -2.71
CA MET A 45 3.69 -7.45 -1.39
C MET A 45 4.74 -6.34 -1.45
N LYS A 46 5.64 -6.37 -2.44
CA LYS A 46 6.66 -5.33 -2.63
C LYS A 46 6.02 -3.95 -2.90
N GLY A 47 4.95 -3.93 -3.69
CA GLY A 47 4.18 -2.71 -3.97
C GLY A 47 3.50 -2.19 -2.70
N PHE A 48 2.86 -3.08 -1.95
CA PHE A 48 2.22 -2.72 -0.68
C PHE A 48 3.22 -2.11 0.32
N LEU A 49 4.35 -2.77 0.56
CA LEU A 49 5.35 -2.32 1.53
C LEU A 49 5.95 -0.96 1.16
N LYS A 50 6.16 -0.70 -0.15
CA LYS A 50 6.61 0.60 -0.64
C LYS A 50 5.59 1.70 -0.34
N SER A 51 4.31 1.47 -0.67
CA SER A 51 3.23 2.42 -0.39
C SER A 51 3.04 2.65 1.11
N TYR A 52 3.10 1.58 1.91
CA TYR A 52 2.97 1.67 3.36
C TYR A 52 4.13 2.45 4.00
N THR A 53 5.35 2.34 3.45
CA THR A 53 6.49 3.14 3.90
C THR A 53 6.25 4.63 3.67
N LEU A 54 5.67 5.02 2.52
CA LEU A 54 5.29 6.41 2.27
C LEU A 54 4.16 6.87 3.18
N PHE A 55 3.15 6.01 3.41
CA PHE A 55 2.07 6.30 4.35
C PHE A 55 2.61 6.58 5.76
N ARG A 56 3.57 5.79 6.24
CA ARG A 56 4.23 6.04 7.53
C ARG A 56 5.01 7.37 7.58
N LYS A 57 5.57 7.80 6.46
CA LYS A 57 6.29 9.09 6.33
C LYS A 57 5.35 10.28 6.06
N PHE A 58 4.06 10.04 5.84
CA PHE A 58 3.10 11.08 5.49
C PHE A 58 3.06 12.26 6.48
N PRO A 59 3.12 12.05 7.82
CA PRO A 59 3.16 13.17 8.76
C PRO A 59 4.38 14.10 8.57
N ASP A 60 5.55 13.51 8.31
CA ASP A 60 6.79 14.27 8.09
C ASP A 60 6.71 15.04 6.77
N ILE A 61 6.25 14.38 5.71
CA ILE A 61 6.02 15.00 4.40
C ILE A 61 5.03 16.17 4.54
N TYR A 62 3.95 15.99 5.30
CA TYR A 62 2.97 17.04 5.53
C TYR A 62 3.57 18.24 6.29
N LYS A 63 4.39 17.99 7.31
CA LYS A 63 5.10 19.04 8.06
C LYS A 63 6.05 19.82 7.16
N GLU A 64 6.85 19.13 6.36
CA GLU A 64 7.76 19.74 5.39
C GLU A 64 7.00 20.60 4.38
N LEU A 65 5.86 20.12 3.87
CA LEU A 65 5.00 20.87 2.96
C LEU A 65 4.46 22.16 3.59
N GLN A 66 4.04 22.13 4.86
CA GLN A 66 3.59 23.33 5.57
C GLN A 66 4.72 24.35 5.77
N GLN A 67 5.92 23.87 6.09
CA GLN A 67 7.09 24.73 6.23
C GLN A 67 7.43 25.41 4.90
N LEU A 68 7.51 24.65 3.81
CA LEU A 68 7.74 25.17 2.46
C LEU A 68 6.68 26.21 2.07
N ARG A 69 5.40 25.98 2.43
CA ARG A 69 4.32 26.93 2.15
C ARG A 69 4.49 28.24 2.92
N LYS A 70 4.97 28.18 4.17
CA LYS A 70 5.25 29.37 4.99
C LYS A 70 6.39 30.18 4.39
N GLU A 71 7.51 29.53 4.08
CA GLU A 71 8.70 30.15 3.48
C GLU A 71 8.35 30.82 2.13
N LEU A 72 7.58 30.12 1.28
CA LEU A 72 7.13 30.68 -0.01
C LEU A 72 6.26 31.94 0.17
N ASN A 73 5.40 31.97 1.18
CA ASN A 73 4.56 33.14 1.47
C ASN A 73 5.36 34.32 2.01
N GLU A 74 6.42 34.07 2.78
CA GLU A 74 7.32 35.12 3.28
C GLU A 74 8.13 35.73 2.13
N LEU A 75 8.68 34.91 1.24
CA LEU A 75 9.39 35.36 0.04
C LEU A 75 8.52 36.22 -0.88
N LYS A 76 7.27 35.82 -1.11
CA LYS A 76 6.32 36.58 -1.93
C LYS A 76 5.94 37.95 -1.36
N LYS A 77 6.10 38.18 -0.05
CA LYS A 77 5.85 39.49 0.58
C LYS A 77 7.03 40.46 0.45
N GLN A 78 8.21 39.95 0.12
CA GLN A 78 9.44 40.73 -0.04
C GLN A 78 9.64 41.23 -1.48
N GLN A 79 8.81 40.75 -2.42
CA GLN A 79 8.65 41.30 -3.78
C GLN A 79 7.51 42.31 -3.80
#